data_AF-A0A7X7HZR9-F1
#
_entry.id   AF-A0A7X7HZR9-F1
#
_cell.length_a   1.000
_cell.length_b   1.000
_cell.length_c   1.000
_cell.angle_alpha   90.00
_cell.angle_beta   90.00
_cell.angle_gamma   90.00
#
_symmetry.space_group_name_H-M   'P 1'
#
loop_
_entity.id
_entity.type
_entity.pdbx_description
1 polymer ?
#
loop_
_entity_poly.entity_id
_entity_poly.type
_entity_poly.pdbx_seq_one_letter_code
_entity_poly.pdbx_strand_id
1 'polypeptide(L)'
;DDASLVKAMKVAFEDQLVQKVMPKLRGIETRGKSKSDCLDKIKNQLGDYTIIEDFELACEFGYGQFIWNSANYLKDDEAVNGQENAEN
;
A
#
# COMPACT_ATOMS: atom_id res chain seq x y z
N ASP A 1 6.57 24.22 -3.75
CA ASP A 1 7.47 23.81 -2.66
C ASP A 1 8.00 22.42 -2.91
N ASP A 2 9.30 22.20 -2.73
CA ASP A 2 9.93 20.91 -3.04
C ASP A 2 9.38 19.76 -2.17
N ALA A 3 8.97 20.06 -0.94
CA ALA A 3 8.37 19.08 -0.03
C ALA A 3 7.02 18.54 -0.55
N SER A 4 6.19 19.38 -1.17
CA SER A 4 4.92 18.93 -1.75
C SER A 4 5.14 18.09 -3.01
N LEU A 5 6.15 18.41 -3.82
CA LEU A 5 6.54 17.60 -4.97
C LEU A 5 7.04 16.21 -4.56
N VAL A 6 7.87 16.12 -3.51
CA VAL A 6 8.33 14.84 -2.96
C VAL A 6 7.16 14.01 -2.44
N LYS A 7 6.21 14.63 -1.73
CA LYS A 7 4.99 13.94 -1.26
C LYS A 7 4.16 13.42 -2.43
N ALA A 8 3.87 14.26 -3.42
CA ALA A 8 3.11 13.87 -4.60
C ALA A 8 3.78 12.71 -5.38
N MET A 9 5.11 12.73 -5.48
CA MET A 9 5.86 11.63 -6.09
C MET A 9 5.76 10.34 -5.28
N LYS A 10 5.82 10.41 -3.94
CA LYS A 10 5.65 9.23 -3.06
C LYS A 10 4.27 8.61 -3.24
N VAL A 11 3.21 9.42 -3.20
CA VAL A 11 1.82 8.99 -3.41
C VAL A 11 1.65 8.34 -4.79
N ALA A 12 2.11 9.00 -5.85
CA ALA A 12 2.01 8.45 -7.20
C ALA A 12 2.73 7.11 -7.35
N PHE A 13 3.85 6.91 -6.64
CA PHE A 13 4.57 5.65 -6.64
C PHE A 13 3.82 4.55 -5.88
N GLU A 14 3.28 4.86 -4.70
CA GLU A 14 2.44 3.95 -3.91
C GLU A 14 1.22 3.48 -4.71
N ASP A 15 0.55 4.40 -5.40
CA ASP A 15 -0.54 4.10 -6.33
C ASP A 15 -0.13 3.08 -7.41
N GLN A 16 1.06 3.26 -8.00
CA GLN A 16 1.54 2.31 -9.01
C GLN A 16 1.89 0.95 -8.41
N LEU A 17 2.39 0.88 -7.18
CA LEU A 17 2.57 -0.40 -6.48
C LEU A 17 1.24 -1.11 -6.28
N VAL A 18 0.21 -0.39 -5.84
CA VAL A 18 -1.14 -0.93 -5.65
C VAL A 18 -1.74 -1.39 -6.98
N GLN A 19 -1.56 -0.65 -8.07
CA GLN A 19 -2.13 -0.98 -9.37
C GLN A 19 -1.37 -2.09 -10.12
N LYS A 20 -0.05 -2.23 -9.91
CA LYS A 20 0.80 -3.13 -10.72
C LYS A 20 1.31 -4.34 -9.96
N VAL A 21 1.62 -4.19 -8.67
CA VAL A 21 2.23 -5.24 -7.84
C VAL A 21 1.16 -6.03 -7.11
N MET A 22 0.27 -5.37 -6.36
CA MET A 22 -0.71 -6.08 -5.51
C MET A 22 -1.62 -7.07 -6.26
N PRO A 23 -2.08 -6.80 -7.50
CA PRO A 23 -2.86 -7.76 -8.27
C PRO A 23 -2.09 -9.05 -8.61
N LYS A 24 -0.75 -8.98 -8.69
CA LYS A 24 0.10 -10.15 -8.96
C LYS A 24 0.33 -11.01 -7.72
N LEU A 25 0.15 -10.44 -6.53
CA LEU A 25 0.31 -11.15 -5.26
C LEU A 25 -0.97 -11.83 -4.80
N ARG A 26 -2.11 -11.46 -5.40
CA ARG A 26 -3.43 -11.99 -5.05
C ARG A 26 -3.44 -13.51 -5.11
N GLY A 27 -3.88 -14.14 -4.01
CA GLY A 27 -4.00 -15.60 -3.91
C GLY A 27 -2.72 -16.33 -3.50
N ILE A 28 -1.57 -15.65 -3.40
CA ILE A 28 -0.34 -16.26 -2.86
C ILE A 28 -0.58 -16.72 -1.43
N GLU A 29 -0.12 -17.91 -1.09
CA GLU A 29 -0.25 -18.45 0.26
C GLU A 29 0.53 -17.60 1.28
N THR A 30 -0.15 -17.17 2.35
CA THR A 30 0.42 -16.32 3.41
C THR A 30 1.06 -17.12 4.53
N ARG A 31 1.49 -18.34 4.22
CA ARG A 31 2.15 -19.29 5.13
C ARG A 31 3.26 -20.04 4.38
N GLY A 32 4.10 -20.70 5.17
CA GLY A 32 5.16 -21.56 4.63
C GLY A 32 6.12 -20.82 3.70
N LYS A 33 6.62 -21.55 2.71
CA LYS A 33 7.68 -21.07 1.81
C LYS A 33 7.23 -19.92 0.91
N SER A 34 5.97 -19.93 0.46
CA SER A 34 5.39 -18.87 -0.37
C SER A 34 5.43 -17.51 0.34
N LYS A 35 5.15 -17.49 1.65
CA LYS A 35 5.30 -16.28 2.46
C LYS A 35 6.77 -15.84 2.55
N SER A 36 7.65 -16.73 3.03
CA SER A 36 9.04 -16.36 3.31
C SER A 36 9.85 -16.00 2.06
N ASP A 37 9.62 -16.70 0.94
CA ASP A 37 10.38 -16.49 -0.29
C ASP A 37 9.81 -15.40 -1.19
N CYS A 38 8.57 -14.95 -0.98
CA CYS A 38 7.92 -13.93 -1.78
C CYS A 38 7.37 -12.76 -0.94
N LEU A 39 6.31 -12.98 -0.16
CA LEU A 39 5.59 -11.90 0.53
C LEU A 39 6.48 -11.14 1.54
N ASP A 40 7.29 -11.85 2.32
CA ASP A 40 8.18 -11.24 3.31
C ASP A 40 9.29 -10.41 2.63
N LYS A 41 9.78 -10.86 1.47
CA LYS A 41 10.77 -10.08 0.69
C LYS A 41 10.16 -8.80 0.14
N ILE A 42 8.93 -8.87 -0.38
CA ILE A 42 8.22 -7.69 -0.87
C ILE A 42 7.94 -6.72 0.29
N LYS A 43 7.44 -7.22 1.42
CA LYS A 43 7.23 -6.42 2.63
C LYS A 43 8.49 -5.66 3.05
N ASN A 44 9.65 -6.32 3.04
CA ASN A 44 10.92 -5.67 3.36
C ASN A 44 11.32 -4.56 2.36
N GLN A 45 10.96 -4.70 1.08
CA GLN A 45 11.19 -3.65 0.07
C GLN A 45 10.20 -2.49 0.20
N LEU A 46 9.00 -2.73 0.75
CA LEU A 46 8.01 -1.69 0.99
C LEU A 46 8.42 -0.73 2.13
N GLY A 47 9.35 -1.10 3.01
CA GLY A 47 10.01 -0.17 3.93
C GLY A 47 9.06 0.75 4.69
N ASP A 48 9.14 2.06 4.40
CA ASP A 48 8.39 3.15 5.03
C ASP A 48 7.24 3.71 4.17
N TYR A 49 6.78 2.96 3.15
CA TYR A 49 5.58 3.33 2.41
C TYR A 49 4.33 3.17 3.29
N THR A 50 3.37 4.06 3.11
CA THR A 50 2.11 4.12 3.85
C THR A 50 1.25 2.87 3.62
N ILE A 51 1.42 2.21 2.48
CA ILE A 51 0.71 0.99 2.08
C ILE A 51 1.09 -0.28 2.88
N ILE A 52 2.08 -0.20 3.78
CA ILE A 52 2.58 -1.37 4.50
C ILE A 52 1.54 -1.96 5.44
N GLU A 53 0.71 -1.12 6.07
CA GLU A 53 -0.38 -1.58 6.93
C GLU A 53 -1.40 -2.37 6.10
N ASP A 54 -1.85 -1.81 4.98
CA ASP A 54 -2.75 -2.50 4.04
C ASP A 54 -2.17 -3.84 3.54
N PHE A 55 -0.85 -3.91 3.32
CA PHE A 55 -0.16 -5.15 2.94
C PHE A 55 -0.20 -6.22 4.03
N GLU A 56 -0.04 -5.83 5.29
CA GLU A 56 -0.13 -6.75 6.43
C GLU A 56 -1.56 -7.28 6.60
N LEU A 57 -2.56 -6.39 6.52
CA LEU A 57 -3.98 -6.78 6.58
C LEU A 57 -4.31 -7.79 5.45
N ALA A 58 -3.78 -7.56 4.24
CA ALA A 58 -3.95 -8.47 3.11
C ALA A 58 -3.35 -9.86 3.36
N CYS A 59 -2.30 -9.97 4.19
CA CYS A 59 -1.71 -11.26 4.57
C CYS A 59 -2.56 -12.01 5.62
N GLU A 60 -3.29 -11.29 6.47
CA GLU A 60 -4.02 -11.85 7.61
C GLU A 60 -5.46 -12.23 7.29
N PHE A 61 -6.20 -11.38 6.57
CA PHE A 61 -7.65 -11.56 6.39
C PHE A 61 -8.07 -12.47 5.23
N GLY A 62 -7.13 -12.90 4.37
CA GLY A 62 -7.44 -13.76 3.23
C GLY A 62 -7.47 -15.26 3.53
N TYR A 63 -7.67 -15.67 4.78
CA TYR A 63 -7.77 -17.08 5.21
C TYR A 63 -6.58 -17.96 4.76
N GLY A 64 -5.36 -17.43 4.85
CA GLY A 64 -4.15 -18.11 4.40
C GLY A 64 -3.74 -17.80 2.96
N GLN A 65 -4.43 -16.88 2.29
CA GLN A 65 -4.05 -16.32 1.00
C GLN A 65 -3.94 -14.81 1.08
N PHE A 66 -3.13 -14.21 0.21
CA PHE A 66 -2.97 -12.77 0.13
C PHE A 66 -4.18 -12.18 -0.59
N ILE A 67 -4.97 -11.36 0.11
CA ILE A 67 -6.17 -10.71 -0.43
C ILE A 67 -6.11 -9.22 -0.11
N TRP A 68 -5.76 -8.41 -1.10
CA TRP A 68 -5.80 -6.96 -0.99
C TRP A 68 -7.25 -6.45 -1.00
N ASN A 69 -7.72 -5.88 0.11
CA ASN A 69 -9.10 -5.42 0.26
C ASN A 69 -9.24 -4.12 1.08
N SER A 70 -8.14 -3.46 1.41
CA SER A 70 -8.13 -2.19 2.13
C SER A 70 -7.43 -1.09 1.32
N ALA A 71 -7.71 0.15 1.70
CA ALA A 71 -7.13 1.35 1.11
C ALA A 71 -6.92 2.43 2.19
N ASN A 72 -6.35 2.03 3.34
CA ASN A 72 -6.11 2.92 4.47
C ASN A 72 -5.03 3.95 4.16
N TYR A 73 -4.04 3.61 3.34
CA TYR A 73 -3.00 4.53 2.88
C TYR A 73 -3.53 5.80 2.20
N LEU A 74 -4.75 5.77 1.63
CA LEU A 74 -5.38 6.96 1.03
C LEU A 74 -5.92 7.96 2.08
N LYS A 75 -6.20 7.50 3.30
CA LYS A 75 -6.76 8.35 4.37
C LYS A 75 -5.75 9.37 4.89
N ASP A 76 -4.46 9.04 4.83
CA ASP A 76 -3.38 9.96 5.18
C ASP A 76 -3.19 11.09 4.14
N ASP A 77 -3.85 10.96 2.98
CA ASP A 77 -3.83 11.96 1.91
C ASP A 77 -5.09 12.86 1.91
N GLU A 78 -6.24 12.38 2.41
CA GLU A 78 -7.45 13.22 2.57
C GLU A 78 -7.22 14.41 3.51
N ALA A 79 -6.29 14.32 4.46
CA ALA A 79 -5.87 15.45 5.28
C ALA A 79 -5.19 16.59 4.49
N VAL A 80 -4.72 16.33 3.27
CA VAL A 80 -4.05 17.32 2.40
C VAL A 80 -5.03 17.97 1.44
N ASN A 81 -5.99 17.22 0.90
CA ASN A 81 -6.94 17.72 -0.10
C ASN A 81 -8.14 18.48 0.50
N GLY A 82 -8.31 18.47 1.82
CA GLY A 82 -9.45 19.11 2.50
C GLY A 82 -9.37 20.63 2.69
N GLN A 83 -8.27 21.29 2.33
CA GLN A 83 -8.08 22.74 2.58
C GLN A 83 -8.28 23.66 1.37
N GLU A 84 -8.57 23.16 0.16
CA GLU A 84 -8.68 24.00 -1.05
C GLU A 84 -10.10 24.39 -1.47
N ASN A 85 -11.16 23.93 -0.78
CA ASN A 85 -12.56 24.19 -1.18
C ASN A 85 -13.39 24.96 -0.14
N ALA A 86 -12.81 25.98 0.50
CA ALA A 86 -13.55 26.87 1.40
C ALA A 86 -13.10 28.32 1.27
N GLU A 87 -13.14 28.90 0.06
CA GLU A 87 -13.20 30.35 -0.16
C GLU A 87 -13.54 30.64 -1.64
N ASN A 88 -14.83 30.72 -1.93
CA ASN A 88 -15.40 31.49 -3.04
C ASN A 88 -16.83 31.90 -2.71
#